data_AF-A0A6U5K460-F1
#
_entry.id   AF-A0A6U5K460-F1
#
_cell.length_a   1.000
_cell.length_b   1.000
_cell.length_c   1.000
_cell.angle_alpha   90.00
_cell.angle_beta   90.00
_cell.angle_gamma   90.00
#
_symmetry.space_group_name_H-M   'P 1'
#
loop_
_entity.id
_entity.type
_entity.pdbx_description
1 polymer ?
#
loop_
_entity_poly.entity_id
_entity_poly.type
_entity_poly.pdbx_seq_one_letter_code
_entity_poly.pdbx_strand_id
1 'polypeptide(L)'
;MLIRNGLVYLLSLACALPRLHAAKRPKTLRLKFDEVDAISDESWVAINGIYNAGDDRLFILDQTGVIKIYDTKSKTMASTVPFLDITAMTDTGNLKTSGYSERGLLGLAFHPSFEDNQALYISFTNLEHATVIAKYVTDAGNPDVVDLTSYQEIISYPQPYSNHNGGFISFGTDGFLYISSGDGGSQQDPHDYGDDLSSFHAKILRIDVDTQVGDKMYGIPASNPFAVGIDDSIRPEIWSYGLRNPWGLSFDKEGNFYFADVGQDQFEEWNFAPASDKGGRNYGWSHFEGESCLITKDNITQTVCDDYLKANDVSMPQGTYHHGGSPWDGNSYAHCSITGGVPYQPKKKVKKLKHLENMYIYGDFCSGYIWGATRERPDEVKFKNEVLADTPFSISAIGEDSRGSVYVADYGSNLVQGYFKSGKPGVHKISKLSCFDDKTFKVKYSIQID
;
A
#
# COMPACT_ATOMS: atom_id res chain seq x y z
N MET A 1 48.85 -29.14 26.47
CA MET A 1 48.90 -29.04 24.99
C MET A 1 47.52 -28.54 24.55
N LEU A 2 47.33 -27.21 24.53
CA LEU A 2 47.07 -26.38 23.33
C LEU A 2 45.69 -26.69 22.67
N ILE A 3 44.61 -25.91 22.93
CA ILE A 3 44.17 -24.65 22.24
C ILE A 3 43.83 -24.96 20.74
N ARG A 4 42.63 -24.74 20.14
CA ARG A 4 41.80 -23.51 19.99
C ARG A 4 40.47 -23.80 19.22
N ASN A 5 39.38 -23.08 19.57
CA ASN A 5 38.29 -22.40 18.79
C ASN A 5 37.79 -23.01 17.44
N GLY A 6 36.51 -23.08 17.08
CA GLY A 6 35.41 -22.09 17.21
C GLY A 6 35.27 -21.26 15.92
N LEU A 7 34.27 -21.53 15.06
CA LEU A 7 33.79 -20.71 13.93
C LEU A 7 32.30 -21.07 13.74
N VAL A 8 31.30 -20.34 14.28
CA VAL A 8 30.75 -19.02 13.90
C VAL A 8 30.39 -18.93 12.42
N TYR A 9 29.09 -18.99 12.15
CA TYR A 9 28.46 -18.60 10.89
C TYR A 9 28.83 -17.15 10.55
N LEU A 10 29.59 -16.96 9.48
CA LEU A 10 29.75 -15.66 8.82
C LEU A 10 28.61 -15.51 7.82
N LEU A 11 27.43 -15.08 8.31
CA LEU A 11 26.56 -14.22 7.50
C LEU A 11 27.31 -12.89 7.40
N SER A 12 27.98 -12.68 6.27
CA SER A 12 28.58 -11.40 5.97
C SER A 12 27.48 -10.34 5.88
N LEU A 13 27.52 -9.39 6.82
CA LEU A 13 26.90 -8.08 6.70
C LEU A 13 27.18 -7.52 5.30
N ALA A 14 26.18 -7.54 4.42
CA ALA A 14 26.10 -6.58 3.36
C ALA A 14 25.33 -5.38 3.93
N CYS A 15 26.08 -4.40 4.43
CA CYS A 15 25.68 -3.01 4.33
C CYS A 15 25.07 -2.83 2.94
N ALA A 16 23.78 -2.45 2.85
CA ALA A 16 23.15 -2.15 1.58
C ALA A 16 24.04 -1.11 0.89
N LEU A 17 24.84 -1.56 -0.08
CA LEU A 17 25.69 -0.69 -0.87
C LEU A 17 24.76 0.36 -1.46
N PRO A 18 24.96 1.66 -1.21
CA PRO A 18 24.21 2.67 -1.94
C PRO A 18 24.48 2.40 -3.41
N ARG A 19 23.40 2.15 -4.19
CA ARG A 19 23.39 1.80 -5.62
C ARG A 19 24.50 2.56 -6.38
N LEU A 20 25.66 1.92 -6.52
CA LEU A 20 26.84 2.42 -7.23
C LEU A 20 26.99 1.66 -8.53
N HIS A 21 25.90 1.53 -9.30
CA HIS A 21 25.99 1.14 -10.70
C HIS A 21 25.17 2.10 -11.53
N ALA A 22 25.91 3.02 -12.17
CA ALA A 22 25.43 3.85 -13.26
C ALA A 22 25.25 2.97 -14.52
N ALA A 23 24.30 2.03 -14.49
CA ALA A 23 23.73 1.57 -15.74
C ALA A 23 23.10 2.80 -16.40
N LYS A 24 23.45 3.08 -17.66
CA LYS A 24 22.90 4.21 -18.41
C LYS A 24 21.40 3.99 -18.58
N ARG A 25 20.61 4.58 -17.68
CA ARG A 25 19.15 4.70 -17.81
C ARG A 25 18.83 5.24 -19.21
N PRO A 26 17.91 4.63 -19.98
CA PRO A 26 17.51 5.14 -21.28
C PRO A 26 17.14 6.63 -21.16
N LYS A 27 17.62 7.47 -22.09
CA LYS A 27 17.30 8.90 -22.11
C LYS A 27 15.85 9.11 -22.58
N THR A 28 14.86 8.72 -21.79
CA THR A 28 13.45 8.92 -22.13
C THR A 28 12.66 9.29 -20.87
N LEU A 29 12.00 10.46 -20.96
CA LEU A 29 11.17 11.13 -19.95
C LEU A 29 11.79 11.31 -18.56
N ARG A 30 12.73 12.25 -18.45
CA ARG A 30 12.80 13.07 -17.23
C ARG A 30 11.66 14.07 -17.29
N LEU A 31 10.49 13.74 -16.74
CA LEU A 31 9.58 14.81 -16.33
C LEU A 31 10.38 15.73 -15.39
N LYS A 32 10.52 16.99 -15.77
CA LYS A 32 10.97 18.03 -14.84
C LYS A 32 9.82 18.20 -13.87
N PHE A 33 9.90 17.54 -12.72
CA PHE A 33 8.95 17.78 -11.66
C PHE A 33 9.12 19.23 -11.22
N ASP A 34 8.06 20.00 -11.37
CA ASP A 34 7.97 21.32 -10.79
C ASP A 34 7.81 21.10 -9.29
N GLU A 35 8.93 21.26 -8.58
CA GLU A 35 9.04 21.44 -7.13
C GLU A 35 8.46 20.37 -6.23
N VAL A 36 9.41 19.74 -5.59
CA VAL A 36 9.22 18.77 -4.56
C VAL A 36 9.11 19.50 -3.21
N ASP A 37 8.00 19.29 -2.48
CA ASP A 37 8.09 19.40 -1.02
C ASP A 37 8.76 18.11 -0.59
N ALA A 38 9.96 18.21 -0.05
CA ALA A 38 10.71 17.08 0.47
C ALA A 38 10.52 17.10 1.98
N ILE A 39 9.84 16.07 2.49
CA ILE A 39 9.44 15.95 3.88
C ILE A 39 10.31 14.87 4.50
N SER A 40 11.11 15.25 5.49
CA SER A 40 12.05 14.36 6.18
C SER A 40 12.05 14.61 7.68
N ASP A 41 12.11 13.55 8.48
CA ASP A 41 12.29 13.56 9.92
C ASP A 41 13.26 12.43 10.28
N GLU A 42 14.29 12.74 11.06
CA GLU A 42 15.36 11.79 11.40
C GLU A 42 14.88 10.58 12.21
N SER A 43 13.68 10.63 12.81
CA SER A 43 13.13 9.53 13.60
C SER A 43 12.27 8.55 12.80
N TRP A 44 11.97 8.81 11.52
CA TRP A 44 11.34 7.80 10.67
C TRP A 44 12.28 6.63 10.39
N VAL A 45 11.68 5.44 10.30
CA VAL A 45 12.34 4.15 10.10
C VAL A 45 11.91 3.53 8.79
N ALA A 46 10.61 3.47 8.53
CA ALA A 46 10.04 2.79 7.37
C ALA A 46 8.67 3.39 7.03
N ILE A 47 8.66 4.46 6.23
CA ILE A 47 7.40 5.10 5.79
C ILE A 47 6.70 4.18 4.79
N ASN A 48 5.42 3.87 5.02
CA ASN A 48 4.60 3.00 4.16
C ASN A 48 3.16 3.51 3.99
N GLY A 49 2.86 4.75 4.37
CA GLY A 49 1.55 5.35 4.08
C GLY A 49 1.54 6.88 4.12
N ILE A 50 0.71 7.46 3.26
CA ILE A 50 0.49 8.92 3.17
C ILE A 50 -1.01 9.14 3.01
N TYR A 51 -1.63 9.80 4.00
CA TYR A 51 -3.08 9.98 4.05
C TYR A 51 -3.43 11.45 4.33
N ASN A 52 -4.67 11.83 4.07
CA ASN A 52 -5.23 13.11 4.49
C ASN A 52 -6.61 12.90 5.12
N ALA A 53 -7.03 13.84 5.97
CA ALA A 53 -8.34 13.80 6.63
C ALA A 53 -9.35 14.79 6.00
N GLY A 54 -9.13 15.19 4.75
CA GLY A 54 -9.94 16.21 4.07
C GLY A 54 -9.49 17.66 4.28
N ASP A 55 -8.48 17.89 5.12
CA ASP A 55 -7.93 19.21 5.49
C ASP A 55 -6.46 19.40 5.02
N ASP A 56 -5.78 20.43 5.53
CA ASP A 56 -4.40 20.76 5.13
C ASP A 56 -3.33 19.81 5.72
N ARG A 57 -3.71 18.80 6.52
CA ARG A 57 -2.79 17.84 7.16
C ARG A 57 -2.54 16.63 6.27
N LEU A 58 -1.27 16.23 6.18
CA LEU A 58 -0.84 14.91 5.73
C LEU A 58 -0.42 14.07 6.92
N PHE A 59 -0.96 12.86 6.99
CA PHE A 59 -0.64 11.85 8.00
C PHE A 59 0.33 10.86 7.38
N ILE A 60 1.57 10.91 7.85
CA ILE A 60 2.67 10.08 7.38
C ILE A 60 2.78 8.89 8.33
N LEU A 61 2.50 7.72 7.81
CA LEU A 61 2.45 6.46 8.54
C LEU A 61 3.80 5.76 8.45
N ASP A 62 4.38 5.47 9.61
CA ASP A 62 5.60 4.69 9.77
C ASP A 62 5.23 3.29 10.28
N GLN A 63 5.75 2.29 9.58
CA GLN A 63 5.49 0.87 9.82
C GLN A 63 5.78 0.44 11.28
N THR A 64 6.61 1.19 12.00
CA THR A 64 6.91 0.93 13.41
C THR A 64 5.73 1.12 14.38
N GLY A 65 4.61 1.69 13.92
CA GLY A 65 3.45 1.97 14.76
C GLY A 65 3.29 3.46 15.09
N VAL A 66 3.89 4.35 14.30
CA VAL A 66 3.87 5.79 14.54
C VAL A 66 3.23 6.52 13.36
N ILE A 67 2.37 7.49 13.63
CA ILE A 67 1.85 8.42 12.62
C ILE A 67 2.24 9.84 13.02
N LYS A 68 2.72 10.62 12.05
CA LYS A 68 3.04 12.05 12.25
C LYS A 68 2.30 12.93 11.27
N ILE A 69 2.07 14.17 11.67
CA ILE A 69 1.38 15.16 10.84
C ILE A 69 2.39 16.12 10.20
N TYR A 70 2.26 16.28 8.89
CA TYR A 70 2.86 17.37 8.12
C TYR A 70 1.76 18.33 7.69
N ASP A 71 1.91 19.62 8.03
CA ASP A 71 0.99 20.68 7.60
C ASP A 71 1.43 21.17 6.20
N THR A 72 0.58 20.94 5.20
CA THR A 72 0.86 21.28 3.80
C THR A 72 0.73 22.77 3.48
N LYS A 73 0.16 23.56 4.39
CA LYS A 73 0.02 25.01 4.28
C LYS A 73 1.22 25.71 4.89
N SER A 74 1.65 25.33 6.10
CA SER A 74 2.87 25.84 6.73
C SER A 74 4.15 25.25 6.12
N LYS A 75 4.02 24.07 5.49
CA LYS A 75 5.11 23.25 4.96
C LYS A 75 6.06 22.72 6.03
N THR A 76 5.57 22.44 7.23
CA THR A 76 6.37 21.94 8.35
C THR A 76 5.71 20.73 9.01
N MET A 77 6.48 19.94 9.75
CA MET A 77 5.89 19.00 10.72
C MET A 77 5.04 19.79 11.72
N ALA A 78 3.83 19.31 12.02
CA ALA A 78 2.89 20.04 12.87
C ALA A 78 3.30 20.02 14.35
N SER A 79 3.88 18.91 14.81
CA SER A 79 4.30 18.71 16.20
C SER A 79 5.46 17.72 16.28
N THR A 80 6.21 17.78 17.39
CA THR A 80 7.19 16.75 17.78
C THR A 80 6.51 15.55 18.45
N VAL A 81 5.28 15.73 18.96
CA VAL A 81 4.44 14.65 19.47
C VAL A 81 3.78 13.97 18.26
N PRO A 82 3.87 12.63 18.13
CA PRO A 82 3.19 11.93 17.05
C PRO A 82 1.67 12.02 17.20
N PHE A 83 0.97 11.96 16.08
CA PHE A 83 -0.49 11.85 16.06
C PHE A 83 -0.94 10.53 16.70
N LEU A 84 -0.24 9.45 16.40
CA LEU A 84 -0.46 8.11 16.98
C LEU A 84 0.90 7.48 17.30
N ASP A 85 1.00 6.82 18.45
CA ASP A 85 2.10 5.93 18.80
C ASP A 85 1.55 4.65 19.46
N ILE A 86 1.57 3.56 18.71
CA ILE A 86 1.18 2.21 19.14
C ILE A 86 2.35 1.23 19.03
N THR A 87 3.58 1.73 19.03
CA THR A 87 4.81 0.93 18.90
C THR A 87 4.86 -0.24 19.90
N ALA A 88 4.33 -0.05 21.10
CA ALA A 88 4.28 -1.07 22.15
C ALA A 88 3.34 -2.26 21.85
N MET A 89 2.42 -2.10 20.90
CA MET A 89 1.43 -3.12 20.50
C MET A 89 1.70 -3.70 19.10
N THR A 90 2.70 -3.15 18.40
CA THR A 90 2.95 -3.44 16.98
C THR A 90 4.09 -4.44 16.83
N ASP A 91 3.84 -5.58 16.18
CA ASP A 91 4.89 -6.48 15.73
C ASP A 91 5.46 -5.99 14.40
N THR A 92 6.72 -5.58 14.40
CA THR A 92 7.44 -5.16 13.18
C THR A 92 8.28 -6.28 12.56
N GLY A 93 8.15 -7.52 13.08
CA GLY A 93 8.99 -8.64 12.72
C GLY A 93 10.48 -8.30 12.72
N ASN A 94 11.15 -8.61 11.62
CA ASN A 94 12.59 -8.38 11.44
C ASN A 94 12.94 -6.98 10.92
N LEU A 95 12.00 -6.01 10.88
CA LEU A 95 12.24 -4.68 10.32
C LEU A 95 13.55 -4.05 10.80
N LYS A 96 13.85 -4.13 12.09
CA LYS A 96 15.07 -3.56 12.70
C LYS A 96 16.36 -4.31 12.34
N THR A 97 16.28 -5.57 11.92
CA THR A 97 17.45 -6.44 11.67
C THR A 97 17.69 -6.69 10.18
N SER A 98 16.66 -6.89 9.38
CA SER A 98 16.73 -7.09 7.92
C SER A 98 16.47 -5.82 7.11
N GLY A 99 15.92 -4.76 7.73
CA GLY A 99 15.46 -3.57 7.02
C GLY A 99 14.13 -3.74 6.29
N TYR A 100 13.50 -4.92 6.38
CA TYR A 100 12.24 -5.23 5.69
C TYR A 100 11.34 -6.13 6.53
N SER A 101 10.07 -5.80 6.58
CA SER A 101 8.98 -6.65 7.06
C SER A 101 7.70 -6.27 6.33
N GLU A 102 6.71 -7.17 6.31
CA GLU A 102 5.33 -6.83 5.89
C GLU A 102 4.39 -6.73 7.10
N ARG A 103 4.93 -6.92 8.31
CA ARG A 103 4.23 -6.67 9.56
C ARG A 103 4.47 -5.25 10.04
N GLY A 104 3.53 -4.72 10.80
CA GLY A 104 3.66 -3.41 11.43
C GLY A 104 2.34 -2.68 11.41
N LEU A 105 2.39 -1.35 11.45
CA LEU A 105 1.25 -0.50 11.10
C LEU A 105 1.20 -0.38 9.57
N LEU A 106 0.08 -0.75 8.95
CA LEU A 106 -0.03 -0.96 7.50
C LEU A 106 -1.11 -0.09 6.85
N GLY A 107 -2.14 0.31 7.60
CA GLY A 107 -3.25 1.08 7.05
C GLY A 107 -3.78 2.14 8.01
N LEU A 108 -4.30 3.22 7.43
CA LEU A 108 -5.04 4.28 8.12
C LEU A 108 -6.21 4.71 7.25
N ALA A 109 -7.39 4.86 7.85
CA ALA A 109 -8.54 5.48 7.21
C ALA A 109 -9.26 6.40 8.21
N PHE A 110 -9.51 7.63 7.80
CA PHE A 110 -10.39 8.54 8.55
C PHE A 110 -11.84 8.23 8.21
N HIS A 111 -12.72 8.25 9.21
CA HIS A 111 -14.14 8.11 8.98
C HIS A 111 -14.64 9.19 8.00
N PRO A 112 -15.60 8.92 7.09
CA PRO A 112 -16.12 9.95 6.18
C PRO A 112 -16.69 11.19 6.90
N SER A 113 -17.16 11.01 8.13
CA SER A 113 -17.61 12.09 9.05
C SER A 113 -16.56 12.50 10.10
N PHE A 114 -15.26 12.36 9.79
CA PHE A 114 -14.17 12.64 10.73
C PHE A 114 -14.23 14.07 11.30
N GLU A 115 -14.63 15.07 10.51
CA GLU A 115 -14.82 16.44 10.99
C GLU A 115 -15.78 16.51 12.21
N ASP A 116 -16.79 15.65 12.24
CA ASP A 116 -17.81 15.61 13.29
C ASP A 116 -17.50 14.63 14.42
N ASN A 117 -17.05 13.41 14.07
CA ASN A 117 -16.92 12.31 15.03
C ASN A 117 -15.49 12.01 15.46
N GLN A 118 -14.49 12.63 14.81
CA GLN A 118 -13.07 12.46 15.07
C GLN A 118 -12.59 11.00 15.03
N ALA A 119 -13.34 10.09 14.39
CA ALA A 119 -13.05 8.68 14.36
C ALA A 119 -12.08 8.32 13.22
N LEU A 120 -11.09 7.50 13.55
CA LEU A 120 -10.15 6.92 12.60
C LEU A 120 -10.01 5.42 12.84
N TYR A 121 -9.55 4.74 11.80
CA TYR A 121 -9.33 3.30 11.80
C TYR A 121 -7.89 3.04 11.38
N ILE A 122 -7.27 2.06 12.00
CA ILE A 122 -5.94 1.59 11.65
C ILE A 122 -5.97 0.09 11.37
N SER A 123 -5.01 -0.36 10.58
CA SER A 123 -4.72 -1.77 10.35
C SER A 123 -3.27 -2.04 10.73
N PHE A 124 -3.04 -2.98 11.63
CA PHE A 124 -1.69 -3.32 12.09
C PHE A 124 -1.55 -4.81 12.46
N THR A 125 -0.31 -5.30 12.50
CA THR A 125 0.01 -6.62 13.05
C THR A 125 0.32 -6.49 14.54
N ASN A 126 -0.42 -7.21 15.39
CA ASN A 126 -0.20 -7.19 16.84
C ASN A 126 0.92 -8.16 17.28
N LEU A 127 1.24 -8.17 18.57
CA LEU A 127 2.29 -9.02 19.15
C LEU A 127 1.96 -10.52 19.11
N GLU A 128 0.68 -10.88 18.97
CA GLU A 128 0.18 -12.24 18.76
C GLU A 128 0.21 -12.67 17.28
N HIS A 129 0.81 -11.86 16.40
CA HIS A 129 0.90 -12.10 14.97
C HIS A 129 -0.47 -12.16 14.26
N ALA A 130 -1.44 -11.38 14.72
CA ALA A 130 -2.74 -11.20 14.08
C ALA A 130 -2.80 -9.86 13.36
N THR A 131 -3.48 -9.81 12.21
CA THR A 131 -3.96 -8.53 11.64
C THR A 131 -5.11 -8.04 12.50
N VAL A 132 -5.02 -6.79 12.93
CA VAL A 132 -6.02 -6.10 13.73
C VAL A 132 -6.47 -4.85 13.00
N ILE A 133 -7.79 -4.73 12.80
CA ILE A 133 -8.44 -3.47 12.45
C ILE A 133 -9.01 -2.87 13.72
N ALA A 134 -8.56 -1.67 14.06
CA ALA A 134 -8.96 -0.98 15.29
C ALA A 134 -9.47 0.42 15.00
N LYS A 135 -10.45 0.86 15.78
CA LYS A 135 -10.96 2.22 15.82
C LYS A 135 -10.34 2.99 16.98
N TYR A 136 -10.09 4.26 16.74
CA TYR A 136 -9.75 5.27 17.74
C TYR A 136 -10.52 6.57 17.47
N VAL A 137 -10.52 7.48 18.43
CA VAL A 137 -10.88 8.90 18.23
C VAL A 137 -9.71 9.82 18.61
N THR A 138 -9.70 11.03 18.07
CA THR A 138 -8.73 12.06 18.50
C THR A 138 -9.04 12.59 19.89
N ASP A 139 -8.02 13.13 20.56
CA ASP A 139 -8.17 13.79 21.85
C ASP A 139 -9.04 15.05 21.72
N ALA A 140 -10.02 15.19 22.62
CA ALA A 140 -10.98 16.29 22.59
C ALA A 140 -10.35 17.68 22.79
N GLY A 141 -9.19 17.76 23.45
CA GLY A 141 -8.43 18.98 23.66
C GLY A 141 -7.39 19.25 22.57
N ASN A 142 -7.00 18.22 21.82
CA ASN A 142 -6.01 18.32 20.76
C ASN A 142 -6.28 17.32 19.61
N PRO A 143 -6.96 17.74 18.53
CA PRO A 143 -7.29 16.87 17.40
C PRO A 143 -6.08 16.43 16.55
N ASP A 144 -4.88 16.90 16.88
CA ASP A 144 -3.61 16.43 16.30
C ASP A 144 -2.97 15.28 17.10
N VAL A 145 -3.67 14.73 18.10
CA VAL A 145 -3.25 13.57 18.89
C VAL A 145 -4.42 12.59 19.05
N VAL A 146 -4.15 11.30 18.98
CA VAL A 146 -5.13 10.23 19.23
C VAL A 146 -5.26 9.96 20.74
N ASP A 147 -6.49 9.82 21.23
CA ASP A 147 -6.74 9.28 22.56
C ASP A 147 -6.56 7.76 22.53
N LEU A 148 -5.40 7.27 22.98
CA LEU A 148 -5.09 5.84 23.01
C LEU A 148 -6.03 5.02 23.91
N THR A 149 -6.75 5.64 24.84
CA THR A 149 -7.73 4.93 25.68
C THR A 149 -9.04 4.64 24.96
N SER A 150 -9.27 5.27 23.80
CA SER A 150 -10.45 5.05 22.95
C SER A 150 -10.39 3.79 22.08
N TYR A 151 -9.34 2.97 22.24
CA TYR A 151 -9.13 1.74 21.47
C TYR A 151 -10.38 0.86 21.44
N GLN A 152 -10.77 0.48 20.24
CA GLN A 152 -11.83 -0.48 20.01
C GLN A 152 -11.43 -1.42 18.87
N GLU A 153 -11.26 -2.70 19.19
CA GLU A 153 -11.01 -3.74 18.17
C GLU A 153 -12.27 -3.95 17.32
N ILE A 154 -12.11 -3.92 16.00
CA ILE A 154 -13.19 -4.11 15.02
C ILE A 154 -13.13 -5.52 14.46
N ILE A 155 -11.97 -5.93 13.94
CA ILE A 155 -11.70 -7.26 13.38
C ILE A 155 -10.29 -7.68 13.82
N SER A 156 -10.13 -8.97 14.13
CA SER A 156 -8.83 -9.60 14.36
C SER A 156 -8.80 -11.00 13.77
N TYR A 157 -7.70 -11.34 13.08
CA TYR A 157 -7.47 -12.69 12.55
C TYR A 157 -5.97 -13.02 12.49
N PRO A 158 -5.58 -14.27 12.80
CA PRO A 158 -4.17 -14.66 12.86
C PRO A 158 -3.52 -14.63 11.47
N GLN A 159 -2.24 -14.27 11.40
CA GLN A 159 -1.41 -14.38 10.19
C GLN A 159 -0.56 -15.65 10.26
N PRO A 160 -0.66 -16.56 9.27
CA PRO A 160 0.10 -17.82 9.28
C PRO A 160 1.59 -17.59 9.06
N TYR A 161 1.97 -16.57 8.29
CA TYR A 161 3.36 -16.20 8.04
C TYR A 161 3.65 -14.71 8.30
N SER A 162 4.89 -14.28 8.06
CA SER A 162 5.34 -12.90 8.29
C SER A 162 5.22 -11.99 7.06
N ASN A 163 4.68 -12.53 5.97
CA ASN A 163 4.49 -11.86 4.69
C ASN A 163 3.06 -12.07 4.18
N HIS A 164 2.70 -11.32 3.16
CA HIS A 164 1.39 -11.18 2.55
C HIS A 164 0.28 -10.86 3.56
N ASN A 165 0.59 -9.92 4.46
CA ASN A 165 -0.35 -9.52 5.49
C ASN A 165 -1.41 -8.54 4.96
N GLY A 166 -1.25 -7.99 3.74
CA GLY A 166 -2.11 -6.95 3.19
C GLY A 166 -2.17 -5.76 4.14
N GLY A 167 -3.38 -5.33 4.51
CA GLY A 167 -3.59 -4.39 5.60
C GLY A 167 -3.82 -2.94 5.18
N PHE A 168 -3.93 -2.64 3.88
CA PHE A 168 -4.45 -1.35 3.47
C PHE A 168 -5.95 -1.27 3.77
N ILE A 169 -6.39 -0.10 4.23
CA ILE A 169 -7.80 0.19 4.50
C ILE A 169 -8.20 1.52 3.90
N SER A 170 -9.44 1.61 3.42
CA SER A 170 -9.99 2.85 2.85
C SER A 170 -11.50 2.84 2.90
N PHE A 171 -12.12 4.01 3.04
CA PHE A 171 -13.57 4.13 2.91
C PHE A 171 -13.95 4.29 1.44
N GLY A 172 -14.94 3.50 1.01
CA GLY A 172 -15.61 3.72 -0.27
C GLY A 172 -16.51 4.95 -0.22
N THR A 173 -16.91 5.45 -1.39
CA THR A 173 -17.90 6.54 -1.49
C THR A 173 -19.31 6.12 -1.03
N ASP A 174 -19.51 4.82 -0.81
CA ASP A 174 -20.69 4.22 -0.21
C ASP A 174 -20.71 4.26 1.32
N GLY A 175 -19.62 4.72 1.96
CA GLY A 175 -19.51 4.87 3.41
C GLY A 175 -19.00 3.63 4.14
N PHE A 176 -18.68 2.54 3.44
CA PHE A 176 -18.18 1.32 4.07
C PHE A 176 -16.66 1.24 4.09
N LEU A 177 -16.11 0.54 5.08
CA LEU A 177 -14.67 0.33 5.22
C LEU A 177 -14.25 -0.89 4.40
N TYR A 178 -13.36 -0.68 3.43
CA TYR A 178 -12.72 -1.71 2.65
C TYR A 178 -11.37 -2.07 3.27
N ILE A 179 -11.07 -3.37 3.35
CA ILE A 179 -9.87 -3.91 3.98
C ILE A 179 -9.19 -4.88 3.02
N SER A 180 -7.93 -4.64 2.70
CA SER A 180 -7.12 -5.59 1.93
C SER A 180 -6.51 -6.65 2.85
N SER A 181 -6.59 -7.91 2.44
CA SER A 181 -6.06 -9.04 3.20
C SER A 181 -5.39 -10.02 2.24
N GLY A 182 -4.08 -10.20 2.40
CA GLY A 182 -3.33 -11.18 1.62
C GLY A 182 -3.63 -12.61 2.01
N ASP A 183 -3.09 -13.55 1.24
CA ASP A 183 -3.16 -15.00 1.46
C ASP A 183 -2.43 -15.45 2.75
N GLY A 184 -1.83 -14.51 3.49
CA GLY A 184 -1.17 -14.79 4.75
C GLY A 184 0.24 -15.33 4.61
N GLY A 185 0.76 -15.46 3.39
CA GLY A 185 2.18 -15.61 3.09
C GLY A 185 2.62 -16.97 2.61
N SER A 186 3.94 -17.14 2.59
CA SER A 186 4.64 -18.20 1.83
C SER A 186 4.44 -18.10 0.31
N GLN A 187 5.23 -18.85 -0.45
CA GLN A 187 5.03 -19.00 -1.89
C GLN A 187 3.88 -19.97 -2.15
N GLN A 188 3.15 -19.73 -3.23
CA GLN A 188 2.15 -20.60 -3.86
C GLN A 188 0.91 -20.91 -3.02
N ASP A 189 0.62 -20.07 -2.01
CA ASP A 189 -0.59 -20.18 -1.17
C ASP A 189 -0.80 -21.60 -0.61
N PRO A 190 0.03 -22.03 0.36
CA PRO A 190 0.01 -23.40 0.90
C PRO A 190 -1.28 -23.75 1.66
N HIS A 191 -2.14 -22.76 1.90
CA HIS A 191 -3.42 -22.92 2.56
C HIS A 191 -4.61 -22.87 1.60
N ASP A 192 -4.36 -22.63 0.30
CA ASP A 192 -5.38 -22.47 -0.73
C ASP A 192 -6.45 -21.44 -0.35
N TYR A 193 -6.04 -20.34 0.31
CA TYR A 193 -6.98 -19.32 0.78
C TYR A 193 -7.62 -18.52 -0.35
N GLY A 194 -7.03 -18.54 -1.55
CA GLY A 194 -7.59 -17.93 -2.75
C GLY A 194 -9.08 -18.19 -2.91
N ASP A 195 -9.45 -19.49 -2.94
CA ASP A 195 -10.83 -19.97 -3.13
C ASP A 195 -11.59 -20.24 -1.81
N ASP A 196 -10.89 -20.26 -0.66
CA ASP A 196 -11.53 -20.49 0.64
C ASP A 196 -12.34 -19.27 1.09
N LEU A 197 -13.67 -19.36 0.96
CA LEU A 197 -14.61 -18.32 1.38
C LEU A 197 -14.91 -18.33 2.88
N SER A 198 -14.39 -19.30 3.64
CA SER A 198 -14.49 -19.35 5.11
C SER A 198 -13.37 -18.58 5.82
N SER A 199 -12.40 -18.07 5.05
CA SER A 199 -11.21 -17.36 5.53
C SER A 199 -11.27 -15.85 5.26
N PHE A 200 -10.58 -15.08 6.10
CA PHE A 200 -10.32 -13.65 5.87
C PHE A 200 -9.14 -13.41 4.92
N HIS A 201 -8.36 -14.43 4.61
CA HIS A 201 -7.17 -14.33 3.76
C HIS A 201 -7.50 -14.36 2.27
N ALA A 202 -6.66 -13.71 1.46
CA ALA A 202 -6.79 -13.60 0.00
C ALA A 202 -8.08 -12.86 -0.43
N LYS A 203 -8.47 -11.80 0.29
CA LYS A 203 -9.74 -11.07 0.12
C LYS A 203 -9.56 -9.56 0.07
N ILE A 204 -10.51 -8.89 -0.58
CA ILE A 204 -10.95 -7.57 -0.12
C ILE A 204 -12.21 -7.77 0.72
N LEU A 205 -12.19 -7.28 1.96
CA LEU A 205 -13.35 -7.27 2.84
C LEU A 205 -14.04 -5.90 2.78
N ARG A 206 -15.34 -5.86 3.06
CA ARG A 206 -16.14 -4.63 3.14
C ARG A 206 -17.12 -4.72 4.30
N ILE A 207 -16.99 -3.80 5.26
CA ILE A 207 -17.78 -3.81 6.51
C ILE A 207 -18.44 -2.46 6.79
N ASP A 208 -19.52 -2.50 7.57
CA ASP A 208 -20.20 -1.31 8.08
C ASP A 208 -19.74 -1.03 9.52
N VAL A 209 -18.93 0.02 9.70
CA VAL A 209 -18.41 0.39 11.02
C VAL A 209 -19.34 1.32 11.82
N ASP A 210 -20.46 1.75 11.22
CA ASP A 210 -21.47 2.58 11.86
C ASP A 210 -22.58 1.75 12.51
N THR A 211 -22.66 0.46 12.18
CA THR A 211 -23.62 -0.48 12.76
C THR A 211 -22.91 -1.50 13.65
N GLN A 212 -23.43 -1.74 14.85
CA GLN A 212 -22.99 -2.83 15.72
C GLN A 212 -23.99 -3.98 15.65
N VAL A 213 -23.51 -5.22 15.48
CA VAL A 213 -24.37 -6.42 15.39
C VAL A 213 -23.92 -7.47 16.39
N GLY A 214 -24.72 -7.68 17.44
CA GLY A 214 -24.36 -8.58 18.53
C GLY A 214 -23.05 -8.15 19.19
N ASP A 215 -22.09 -9.07 19.25
CA ASP A 215 -20.76 -8.83 19.82
C ASP A 215 -19.76 -8.23 18.79
N LYS A 216 -20.13 -8.15 17.51
CA LYS A 216 -19.29 -7.53 16.48
C LYS A 216 -19.45 -6.02 16.52
N MET A 217 -18.33 -5.30 16.60
CA MET A 217 -18.28 -3.83 16.53
C MET A 217 -18.50 -3.26 15.11
N TYR A 218 -19.01 -4.08 14.20
CA TYR A 218 -19.34 -3.74 12.82
C TYR A 218 -20.54 -4.57 12.36
N GLY A 219 -21.23 -4.08 11.34
CA GLY A 219 -22.28 -4.75 10.60
C GLY A 219 -21.80 -5.21 9.23
N ILE A 220 -22.65 -6.00 8.58
CA ILE A 220 -22.43 -6.43 7.19
C ILE A 220 -23.30 -5.56 6.29
N PRO A 221 -22.71 -4.86 5.30
CA PRO A 221 -23.49 -4.19 4.27
C PRO A 221 -24.42 -5.18 3.58
N ALA A 222 -25.72 -4.91 3.56
CA ALA A 222 -26.69 -5.79 2.88
C ALA A 222 -26.40 -5.95 1.38
N SER A 223 -25.64 -5.01 0.80
CA SER A 223 -25.15 -5.05 -0.58
C SER A 223 -23.88 -5.87 -0.78
N ASN A 224 -23.32 -6.50 0.26
CA ASN A 224 -22.20 -7.41 0.05
C ASN A 224 -22.65 -8.64 -0.74
N PRO A 225 -21.80 -9.16 -1.63
CA PRO A 225 -22.12 -10.29 -2.50
C PRO A 225 -22.46 -11.58 -1.74
N PHE A 226 -21.96 -11.71 -0.50
CA PHE A 226 -22.14 -12.89 0.35
C PHE A 226 -22.92 -12.59 1.64
N ALA A 227 -23.69 -11.49 1.69
CA ALA A 227 -24.35 -11.04 2.92
C ALA A 227 -25.46 -11.97 3.45
N VAL A 228 -26.13 -12.74 2.58
CA VAL A 228 -27.32 -13.54 2.93
C VAL A 228 -27.37 -14.86 2.16
N GLY A 229 -27.67 -15.97 2.85
CA GLY A 229 -28.42 -17.09 2.28
C GLY A 229 -27.71 -18.01 1.28
N ILE A 230 -26.37 -18.10 1.31
CA ILE A 230 -25.63 -19.06 0.47
C ILE A 230 -25.14 -20.24 1.30
N ASP A 231 -24.40 -19.99 2.40
CA ASP A 231 -23.88 -20.99 3.34
C ASP A 231 -23.34 -20.27 4.60
N ASP A 232 -23.58 -20.80 5.80
CA ASP A 232 -23.02 -20.28 7.06
C ASP A 232 -21.49 -20.42 7.12
N SER A 233 -20.89 -21.23 6.24
CA SER A 233 -19.44 -21.37 6.10
C SER A 233 -18.78 -20.18 5.37
N ILE A 234 -19.55 -19.38 4.64
CA ILE A 234 -19.03 -18.26 3.84
C ILE A 234 -19.01 -16.98 4.70
N ARG A 235 -17.89 -16.25 4.67
CA ARG A 235 -17.77 -14.97 5.36
C ARG A 235 -18.55 -13.87 4.64
N PRO A 236 -19.56 -13.26 5.30
CA PRO A 236 -20.35 -12.19 4.70
C PRO A 236 -19.57 -10.88 4.56
N GLU A 237 -18.40 -10.75 5.20
CA GLU A 237 -17.49 -9.61 5.07
C GLU A 237 -16.82 -9.53 3.69
N ILE A 238 -16.79 -10.63 2.90
CA ILE A 238 -16.08 -10.68 1.63
C ILE A 238 -16.74 -9.78 0.59
N TRP A 239 -15.93 -8.89 -0.02
CA TRP A 239 -16.29 -8.14 -1.22
C TRP A 239 -15.71 -8.77 -2.48
N SER A 240 -14.47 -9.26 -2.44
CA SER A 240 -13.85 -10.04 -3.51
C SER A 240 -12.82 -11.02 -2.96
N TYR A 241 -12.44 -12.01 -3.76
CA TYR A 241 -11.57 -13.11 -3.35
C TYR A 241 -10.62 -13.54 -4.47
N GLY A 242 -9.75 -14.52 -4.19
CA GLY A 242 -8.74 -14.99 -5.15
C GLY A 242 -7.61 -13.98 -5.36
N LEU A 243 -7.16 -13.31 -4.30
CA LEU A 243 -6.08 -12.32 -4.32
C LEU A 243 -4.84 -12.83 -3.59
N ARG A 244 -3.64 -12.37 -3.97
CA ARG A 244 -2.40 -12.81 -3.34
C ARG A 244 -2.01 -11.94 -2.15
N ASN A 245 -1.69 -10.69 -2.41
CA ASN A 245 -1.26 -9.70 -1.43
C ASN A 245 -1.72 -8.30 -1.89
N PRO A 246 -3.04 -8.01 -1.80
CA PRO A 246 -3.59 -6.75 -2.26
C PRO A 246 -3.04 -5.58 -1.44
N TRP A 247 -2.39 -4.63 -2.11
CA TRP A 247 -1.68 -3.51 -1.53
C TRP A 247 -2.05 -2.20 -2.25
N GLY A 248 -2.30 -1.13 -1.49
CA GLY A 248 -2.79 0.13 -2.03
C GLY A 248 -4.26 0.07 -2.47
N LEU A 249 -5.16 0.66 -1.68
CA LEU A 249 -6.58 0.78 -1.98
C LEU A 249 -6.94 2.25 -2.23
N SER A 250 -7.62 2.56 -3.34
CA SER A 250 -8.05 3.93 -3.63
C SER A 250 -9.37 4.00 -4.37
N PHE A 251 -10.14 5.05 -4.08
CA PHE A 251 -11.38 5.37 -4.77
C PHE A 251 -11.25 6.72 -5.47
N ASP A 252 -11.80 6.83 -6.67
CA ASP A 252 -12.04 8.13 -7.28
C ASP A 252 -13.37 8.74 -6.76
N LYS A 253 -13.60 10.02 -7.07
CA LYS A 253 -14.78 10.76 -6.62
C LYS A 253 -16.09 10.20 -7.17
N GLU A 254 -16.03 9.47 -8.28
CA GLU A 254 -17.18 8.77 -8.86
C GLU A 254 -17.46 7.43 -8.18
N GLY A 255 -16.57 6.98 -7.28
CA GLY A 255 -16.68 5.73 -6.54
C GLY A 255 -16.06 4.53 -7.25
N ASN A 256 -15.30 4.74 -8.33
CA ASN A 256 -14.57 3.64 -8.92
C ASN A 256 -13.38 3.27 -8.04
N PHE A 257 -13.19 1.96 -7.88
CA PHE A 257 -12.23 1.37 -6.97
C PHE A 257 -11.02 0.87 -7.76
N TYR A 258 -9.83 1.25 -7.31
CA TYR A 258 -8.55 0.81 -7.85
C TYR A 258 -7.74 0.18 -6.72
N PHE A 259 -7.14 -0.96 -7.01
CA PHE A 259 -6.23 -1.60 -6.07
C PHE A 259 -5.15 -2.37 -6.78
N ALA A 260 -4.01 -2.53 -6.13
CA ALA A 260 -2.91 -3.35 -6.63
C ALA A 260 -2.89 -4.70 -5.92
N ASP A 261 -2.35 -5.71 -6.60
CA ASP A 261 -2.08 -7.03 -6.01
C ASP A 261 -0.65 -7.46 -6.36
N VAL A 262 0.13 -7.75 -5.32
CA VAL A 262 1.56 -8.05 -5.48
C VAL A 262 1.76 -9.47 -5.97
N GLY A 263 2.48 -9.61 -7.07
CA GLY A 263 2.82 -10.87 -7.72
C GLY A 263 3.79 -11.75 -6.94
N GLN A 264 3.98 -12.99 -7.42
CA GLN A 264 4.97 -13.90 -6.85
C GLN A 264 6.33 -13.78 -7.55
N ASP A 265 6.38 -14.11 -8.84
CA ASP A 265 7.63 -14.34 -9.57
C ASP A 265 7.66 -13.70 -10.96
N GLN A 266 6.50 -13.45 -11.57
CA GLN A 266 6.40 -13.11 -12.99
C GLN A 266 5.70 -11.79 -13.24
N PHE A 267 4.58 -11.52 -12.56
CA PHE A 267 3.72 -10.39 -12.91
C PHE A 267 3.24 -9.66 -11.69
N GLU A 268 3.37 -8.35 -11.72
CA GLU A 268 2.61 -7.45 -10.86
C GLU A 268 1.30 -7.06 -11.55
N GLU A 269 0.26 -6.79 -10.76
CA GLU A 269 -1.05 -6.43 -11.29
C GLU A 269 -1.76 -5.31 -10.53
N TRP A 270 -2.62 -4.60 -11.25
CA TRP A 270 -3.62 -3.74 -10.64
C TRP A 270 -4.99 -4.00 -11.25
N ASN A 271 -5.98 -3.78 -10.41
CA ASN A 271 -7.36 -4.14 -10.59
C ASN A 271 -8.25 -2.91 -10.47
N PHE A 272 -9.39 -2.98 -11.13
CA PHE A 272 -10.37 -1.91 -11.22
C PHE A 272 -11.78 -2.47 -11.11
N ALA A 273 -12.58 -1.88 -10.23
CA ALA A 273 -14.01 -2.13 -10.16
C ALA A 273 -14.75 -0.78 -10.35
N PRO A 274 -15.68 -0.67 -11.32
CA PRO A 274 -16.47 0.54 -11.47
C PRO A 274 -17.38 0.75 -10.26
N ALA A 275 -17.81 1.99 -10.00
CA ALA A 275 -18.70 2.29 -8.85
C ALA A 275 -20.00 1.46 -8.83
N SER A 276 -20.44 0.96 -10.00
CA SER A 276 -21.63 0.12 -10.13
C SER A 276 -21.41 -1.35 -9.76
N ASP A 277 -20.16 -1.76 -9.55
CA ASP A 277 -19.79 -3.13 -9.24
C ASP A 277 -20.49 -3.63 -7.96
N LYS A 278 -20.78 -4.93 -7.91
CA LYS A 278 -21.50 -5.57 -6.80
C LYS A 278 -20.59 -6.47 -5.96
N GLY A 279 -19.30 -6.52 -6.29
CA GLY A 279 -18.36 -7.44 -5.67
C GLY A 279 -18.62 -8.87 -6.15
N GLY A 280 -18.09 -9.83 -5.40
CA GLY A 280 -18.16 -11.26 -5.67
C GLY A 280 -17.14 -11.72 -6.71
N ARG A 281 -16.23 -10.84 -7.13
CA ARG A 281 -15.20 -11.14 -8.12
C ARG A 281 -14.16 -12.11 -7.55
N ASN A 282 -13.86 -13.12 -8.34
CA ASN A 282 -12.74 -14.03 -8.14
C ASN A 282 -11.55 -13.56 -8.99
N TYR A 283 -10.42 -13.23 -8.38
CA TYR A 283 -9.21 -12.82 -9.10
C TYR A 283 -8.27 -14.00 -9.43
N GLY A 284 -8.64 -15.22 -9.05
CA GLY A 284 -8.04 -16.45 -9.57
C GLY A 284 -6.72 -16.87 -8.91
N TRP A 285 -6.16 -16.08 -7.97
CA TRP A 285 -5.09 -16.59 -7.11
C TRP A 285 -5.62 -17.80 -6.33
N SER A 286 -4.90 -18.92 -6.26
CA SER A 286 -3.51 -19.14 -6.68
C SER A 286 -3.35 -20.00 -7.96
N HIS A 287 -4.36 -20.01 -8.83
CA HIS A 287 -4.26 -20.62 -10.17
C HIS A 287 -3.59 -19.69 -11.18
N PHE A 288 -3.74 -18.37 -11.00
CA PHE A 288 -3.22 -17.35 -11.90
C PHE A 288 -2.34 -16.34 -11.15
N GLU A 289 -1.30 -15.85 -11.84
CA GLU A 289 -0.52 -14.68 -11.48
C GLU A 289 -0.58 -13.69 -12.66
N GLY A 290 -1.28 -12.57 -12.47
CA GLY A 290 -1.73 -11.77 -13.61
C GLY A 290 -2.65 -12.61 -14.51
N GLU A 291 -2.39 -12.56 -15.81
CA GLU A 291 -3.10 -13.38 -16.80
C GLU A 291 -2.46 -14.77 -17.01
N SER A 292 -1.38 -15.09 -16.30
CA SER A 292 -0.58 -16.30 -16.53
C SER A 292 -0.94 -17.43 -15.56
N CYS A 293 -1.07 -18.64 -16.08
CA CYS A 293 -1.25 -19.85 -15.26
C CYS A 293 -0.01 -20.09 -14.38
N LEU A 294 -0.22 -20.26 -13.06
CA LEU A 294 0.84 -20.45 -12.07
C LEU A 294 1.37 -21.90 -12.08
N ILE A 295 1.98 -22.33 -13.18
CA ILE A 295 2.52 -23.69 -13.34
C ILE A 295 3.70 -24.00 -12.42
N THR A 296 4.19 -23.01 -11.66
CA THR A 296 5.21 -23.20 -10.63
C THR A 296 4.62 -23.83 -9.36
N LYS A 297 3.30 -23.70 -9.14
CA LYS A 297 2.59 -24.35 -8.04
C LYS A 297 2.38 -25.84 -8.34
N ASP A 298 2.70 -26.67 -7.35
CA ASP A 298 2.50 -28.11 -7.45
C ASP A 298 1.04 -28.44 -7.84
N ASN A 299 0.89 -29.38 -8.77
CA ASN A 299 -0.39 -29.82 -9.33
C ASN A 299 -1.15 -28.79 -10.18
N ILE A 300 -0.62 -27.59 -10.40
CA ILE A 300 -1.16 -26.67 -11.40
C ILE A 300 -0.48 -26.94 -12.74
N THR A 301 -1.31 -27.28 -13.74
CA THR A 301 -0.90 -27.42 -15.13
C THR A 301 -1.75 -26.50 -15.99
N GLN A 302 -1.35 -26.26 -17.25
CA GLN A 302 -2.17 -25.46 -18.17
C GLN A 302 -3.60 -26.02 -18.28
N THR A 303 -3.75 -27.35 -18.34
CA THR A 303 -5.08 -27.99 -18.37
C THR A 303 -5.90 -27.67 -17.12
N VAL A 304 -5.28 -27.64 -15.93
CA VAL A 304 -5.96 -27.30 -14.67
C VAL A 304 -6.44 -25.85 -14.69
N CYS A 305 -5.60 -24.92 -15.14
CA CYS A 305 -6.00 -23.51 -15.31
C CYS A 305 -7.13 -23.36 -16.34
N ASP A 306 -7.04 -24.04 -17.48
CA ASP A 306 -8.08 -24.01 -18.52
C ASP A 306 -9.42 -24.55 -17.99
N ASP A 307 -9.38 -25.61 -17.18
CA ASP A 307 -10.58 -26.19 -16.56
C ASP A 307 -11.13 -25.28 -15.45
N TYR A 308 -10.25 -24.63 -14.69
CA TYR A 308 -10.65 -23.64 -13.69
C TYR A 308 -11.37 -22.43 -14.33
N LEU A 309 -10.87 -21.91 -15.46
CA LEU A 309 -11.54 -20.82 -16.21
C LEU A 309 -12.88 -21.24 -16.81
N LYS A 310 -13.09 -22.53 -17.08
CA LYS A 310 -14.41 -23.04 -17.52
C LYS A 310 -15.39 -23.16 -16.36
N ALA A 311 -14.90 -23.43 -15.16
CA ALA A 311 -15.71 -23.66 -13.97
C ALA A 311 -16.02 -22.37 -13.20
N ASN A 312 -15.16 -21.36 -13.29
CA ASN A 312 -15.22 -20.14 -12.49
C ASN A 312 -15.20 -18.88 -13.36
N ASP A 313 -15.93 -17.86 -12.93
CA ASP A 313 -15.91 -16.53 -13.56
C ASP A 313 -14.73 -15.71 -13.00
N VAL A 314 -13.54 -15.97 -13.53
CA VAL A 314 -12.30 -15.29 -13.11
C VAL A 314 -12.25 -13.89 -13.71
N SER A 315 -12.15 -12.90 -12.83
CA SER A 315 -11.91 -11.50 -13.16
C SER A 315 -10.41 -11.26 -13.36
N MET A 316 -9.97 -11.21 -14.61
CA MET A 316 -8.60 -10.85 -14.95
C MET A 316 -8.29 -9.37 -14.60
N PRO A 317 -7.04 -9.06 -14.23
CA PRO A 317 -6.63 -7.71 -13.88
C PRO A 317 -6.72 -6.74 -15.07
N GLN A 318 -6.91 -5.45 -14.79
CA GLN A 318 -6.99 -4.42 -15.82
C GLN A 318 -5.62 -3.97 -16.32
N GLY A 319 -4.57 -4.22 -15.55
CA GLY A 319 -3.19 -4.04 -16.01
C GLY A 319 -2.23 -4.98 -15.30
N THR A 320 -1.32 -5.55 -16.10
CA THR A 320 -0.20 -6.36 -15.62
C THR A 320 1.12 -5.83 -16.17
N TYR A 321 2.21 -6.11 -15.48
CA TYR A 321 3.55 -5.92 -16.02
C TYR A 321 4.52 -6.96 -15.48
N HIS A 322 5.38 -7.45 -16.37
CA HIS A 322 6.30 -8.54 -16.07
C HIS A 322 7.50 -8.06 -15.26
N HIS A 323 7.98 -8.83 -14.27
CA HIS A 323 9.13 -8.49 -13.42
C HIS A 323 10.40 -8.16 -14.22
N GLY A 324 10.58 -8.85 -15.36
CA GLY A 324 11.67 -8.56 -16.31
C GLY A 324 13.05 -9.01 -15.80
N GLY A 325 13.07 -9.95 -14.86
CA GLY A 325 14.26 -10.46 -14.17
C GLY A 325 14.11 -10.34 -12.66
N SER A 326 15.16 -10.67 -11.90
CA SER A 326 15.14 -10.57 -10.44
C SER A 326 15.91 -9.32 -9.99
N PRO A 327 15.36 -8.42 -9.17
CA PRO A 327 16.14 -7.30 -8.63
C PRO A 327 17.39 -7.76 -7.87
N TRP A 328 17.35 -8.99 -7.34
CA TRP A 328 18.41 -9.63 -6.56
C TRP A 328 19.58 -10.14 -7.43
N ASP A 329 19.41 -10.22 -8.75
CA ASP A 329 20.47 -10.61 -9.70
C ASP A 329 21.35 -9.43 -10.15
N GLY A 330 21.08 -8.23 -9.63
CA GLY A 330 21.75 -6.98 -10.02
C GLY A 330 21.02 -6.20 -11.12
N ASN A 331 19.89 -6.69 -11.64
CA ASN A 331 19.02 -5.94 -12.53
C ASN A 331 18.20 -4.88 -11.78
N SER A 332 18.76 -3.67 -11.65
CA SER A 332 18.07 -2.55 -10.98
C SER A 332 16.83 -2.02 -11.72
N TYR A 333 16.48 -2.58 -12.87
CA TYR A 333 15.26 -2.26 -13.63
C TYR A 333 14.18 -3.31 -13.45
N ALA A 334 14.49 -4.43 -12.80
CA ALA A 334 13.51 -5.46 -12.51
C ALA A 334 12.45 -4.89 -11.58
N HIS A 335 11.21 -5.18 -11.93
CA HIS A 335 10.05 -4.94 -11.10
C HIS A 335 9.87 -6.11 -10.13
N CYS A 336 9.16 -5.89 -9.03
CA CYS A 336 9.03 -6.95 -8.02
C CYS A 336 7.85 -6.81 -7.06
N SER A 337 7.25 -5.62 -7.00
CA SER A 337 6.21 -5.33 -6.01
C SER A 337 5.53 -4.03 -6.39
N ILE A 338 4.31 -4.14 -6.93
CA ILE A 338 3.45 -2.98 -7.12
C ILE A 338 3.06 -2.39 -5.75
N THR A 339 3.12 -1.07 -5.64
CA THR A 339 2.76 -0.34 -4.42
C THR A 339 1.30 0.13 -4.44
N GLY A 340 0.65 0.09 -5.60
CA GLY A 340 -0.59 0.79 -5.84
C GLY A 340 -0.41 2.30 -5.85
N GLY A 341 -1.50 3.04 -5.70
CA GLY A 341 -1.47 4.49 -5.56
C GLY A 341 -2.85 5.13 -5.61
N VAL A 342 -3.01 6.23 -6.35
CA VAL A 342 -4.20 7.09 -6.29
C VAL A 342 -4.68 7.55 -7.67
N PRO A 343 -6.00 7.68 -7.89
CA PRO A 343 -6.53 8.38 -9.06
C PRO A 343 -6.26 9.89 -8.96
N TYR A 344 -5.69 10.48 -10.01
CA TYR A 344 -5.37 11.91 -10.01
C TYR A 344 -6.59 12.78 -10.33
N GLN A 345 -7.18 13.38 -9.29
CA GLN A 345 -8.36 14.23 -9.41
C GLN A 345 -8.21 15.56 -8.63
N PRO A 346 -7.36 16.49 -9.11
CA PRO A 346 -7.07 17.72 -8.39
C PRO A 346 -8.33 18.57 -8.19
N LYS A 347 -8.51 19.16 -7.00
CA LYS A 347 -9.66 20.04 -6.69
C LYS A 347 -9.71 21.27 -7.60
N LYS A 348 -8.55 21.76 -8.04
CA LYS A 348 -8.42 22.86 -9.00
C LYS A 348 -7.61 22.39 -10.21
N LYS A 349 -8.15 22.59 -11.41
CA LYS A 349 -7.49 22.21 -12.66
C LYS A 349 -6.11 22.86 -12.77
N VAL A 350 -5.11 22.03 -13.03
CA VAL A 350 -3.72 22.45 -13.23
C VAL A 350 -3.41 22.34 -14.71
N LYS A 351 -3.41 23.46 -15.44
CA LYS A 351 -3.29 23.46 -16.92
C LYS A 351 -2.13 22.61 -17.47
N LYS A 352 -0.98 22.61 -16.78
CA LYS A 352 0.21 21.83 -17.16
C LYS A 352 0.09 20.33 -16.87
N LEU A 353 -0.76 19.93 -15.92
CA LEU A 353 -1.01 18.53 -15.52
C LEU A 353 -2.35 18.01 -16.02
N LYS A 354 -3.02 18.72 -16.93
CA LYS A 354 -4.33 18.31 -17.47
C LYS A 354 -4.31 16.90 -18.07
N HIS A 355 -3.18 16.47 -18.62
CA HIS A 355 -3.04 15.12 -19.19
C HIS A 355 -3.11 14.00 -18.15
N LEU A 356 -2.90 14.31 -16.87
CA LEU A 356 -2.98 13.34 -15.77
C LEU A 356 -4.40 13.20 -15.22
N GLU A 357 -5.34 14.09 -15.55
CA GLU A 357 -6.70 14.06 -15.00
C GLU A 357 -7.35 12.69 -15.26
N ASN A 358 -7.80 12.03 -14.19
CA ASN A 358 -8.40 10.68 -14.18
C ASN A 358 -7.44 9.53 -14.52
N MET A 359 -6.13 9.75 -14.47
CA MET A 359 -5.16 8.66 -14.47
C MET A 359 -5.08 8.02 -13.09
N TYR A 360 -5.08 6.70 -13.02
CA TYR A 360 -4.63 5.98 -11.84
C TYR A 360 -3.10 6.00 -11.81
N ILE A 361 -2.52 6.66 -10.81
CA ILE A 361 -1.08 6.80 -10.63
C ILE A 361 -0.62 5.76 -9.62
N TYR A 362 0.31 4.90 -10.03
CA TYR A 362 0.82 3.81 -9.21
C TYR A 362 2.34 3.66 -9.36
N GLY A 363 2.97 2.92 -8.44
CA GLY A 363 4.42 2.72 -8.46
C GLY A 363 4.83 1.28 -8.21
N ASP A 364 6.13 1.02 -8.34
CA ASP A 364 6.76 -0.27 -8.01
C ASP A 364 7.92 -0.03 -7.04
N PHE A 365 7.96 -0.84 -5.99
CA PHE A 365 8.90 -0.73 -4.89
C PHE A 365 10.35 -0.96 -5.33
N CYS A 366 10.63 -1.93 -6.20
CA CYS A 366 12.01 -2.27 -6.57
C CYS A 366 12.61 -1.31 -7.61
N SER A 367 11.86 -1.08 -8.68
CA SER A 367 12.32 -0.32 -9.84
C SER A 367 12.23 1.18 -9.61
N GLY A 368 11.29 1.64 -8.78
CA GLY A 368 11.05 3.06 -8.53
C GLY A 368 10.37 3.79 -9.69
N TYR A 369 9.80 3.06 -10.64
CA TYR A 369 8.96 3.63 -11.68
C TYR A 369 7.63 4.10 -11.10
N ILE A 370 7.12 5.20 -11.66
CA ILE A 370 5.76 5.68 -11.45
C ILE A 370 5.06 5.62 -12.80
N TRP A 371 3.91 4.97 -12.84
CA TRP A 371 3.07 4.85 -14.02
C TRP A 371 1.76 5.60 -13.87
N GLY A 372 1.12 5.84 -15.01
CA GLY A 372 -0.26 6.29 -15.11
C GLY A 372 -1.06 5.33 -15.97
N ALA A 373 -2.22 4.89 -15.48
CA ALA A 373 -3.19 4.12 -16.24
C ALA A 373 -4.40 5.02 -16.57
N THR A 374 -4.73 5.14 -17.86
CA THR A 374 -5.92 5.89 -18.32
C THR A 374 -6.89 4.95 -19.00
N ARG A 375 -8.19 5.07 -18.74
CA ARG A 375 -9.20 4.37 -19.55
C ARG A 375 -9.10 4.81 -21.01
N GLU A 376 -9.13 3.85 -21.93
CA GLU A 376 -9.15 4.14 -23.36
C GLU A 376 -10.46 4.84 -23.78
N ARG A 377 -11.57 4.48 -23.12
CA ARG A 377 -12.88 5.11 -23.26
C ARG A 377 -13.59 5.20 -21.90
N PRO A 378 -14.43 6.23 -21.65
CA PRO A 378 -15.09 6.40 -20.35
C PRO A 378 -15.96 5.21 -19.91
N ASP A 379 -16.58 4.54 -20.87
CA ASP A 379 -17.51 3.42 -20.72
C ASP A 379 -16.84 2.03 -20.75
N GLU A 380 -15.52 1.97 -20.92
CA GLU A 380 -14.77 0.71 -20.95
C GLU A 380 -13.83 0.54 -19.77
N VAL A 381 -13.56 -0.71 -19.42
CA VAL A 381 -12.56 -1.10 -18.41
C VAL A 381 -11.21 -1.45 -19.02
N LYS A 382 -10.96 -0.98 -20.25
CA LYS A 382 -9.68 -1.13 -20.94
C LYS A 382 -8.81 0.09 -20.70
N PHE A 383 -7.56 -0.12 -20.33
CA PHE A 383 -6.64 0.94 -19.96
C PHE A 383 -5.38 0.96 -20.82
N LYS A 384 -4.81 2.15 -20.92
CA LYS A 384 -3.48 2.39 -21.47
C LYS A 384 -2.56 2.81 -20.32
N ASN A 385 -1.44 2.11 -20.19
CA ASN A 385 -0.38 2.41 -19.23
C ASN A 385 0.72 3.27 -19.87
N GLU A 386 1.27 4.21 -19.10
CA GLU A 386 2.46 4.96 -19.48
C GLU A 386 3.39 5.20 -18.27
N VAL A 387 4.70 5.19 -18.52
CA VAL A 387 5.68 5.58 -17.50
C VAL A 387 5.66 7.09 -17.36
N LEU A 388 5.29 7.57 -16.17
CA LEU A 388 5.29 8.98 -15.81
C LEU A 388 6.65 9.40 -15.24
N ALA A 389 7.27 8.55 -14.43
CA ALA A 389 8.55 8.84 -13.78
C ALA A 389 9.44 7.62 -13.68
N ASP A 390 10.75 7.86 -13.75
CA ASP A 390 11.79 6.91 -13.38
C ASP A 390 12.60 7.50 -12.21
N THR A 391 12.39 6.97 -11.01
CA THR A 391 12.96 7.52 -9.77
C THR A 391 14.08 6.61 -9.24
N PRO A 392 14.91 7.08 -8.29
CA PRO A 392 15.81 6.21 -7.56
C PRO A 392 15.18 5.59 -6.31
N PHE A 393 13.90 5.85 -6.05
CA PHE A 393 13.23 5.53 -4.79
C PHE A 393 12.82 4.07 -4.71
N SER A 394 12.73 3.57 -3.47
CA SER A 394 11.98 2.36 -3.17
C SER A 394 10.57 2.76 -2.77
N ILE A 395 9.65 2.76 -3.74
CA ILE A 395 8.33 3.39 -3.57
C ILE A 395 7.46 2.51 -2.66
N SER A 396 7.24 2.94 -1.42
CA SER A 396 6.44 2.20 -0.43
C SER A 396 5.03 2.75 -0.24
N ALA A 397 4.79 4.00 -0.62
CA ALA A 397 3.46 4.58 -0.64
C ALA A 397 3.33 5.68 -1.69
N ILE A 398 2.14 5.79 -2.26
CA ILE A 398 1.69 6.95 -3.03
C ILE A 398 0.37 7.40 -2.42
N GLY A 399 0.27 8.68 -2.07
CA GLY A 399 -0.93 9.27 -1.48
C GLY A 399 -1.15 10.69 -1.99
N GLU A 400 -2.24 11.31 -1.57
CA GLU A 400 -2.57 12.68 -1.97
C GLU A 400 -2.92 13.58 -0.78
N ASP A 401 -2.69 14.89 -0.94
CA ASP A 401 -3.26 15.90 -0.04
C ASP A 401 -4.73 16.17 -0.36
N SER A 402 -5.42 16.90 0.51
CA SER A 402 -6.83 17.27 0.30
C SER A 402 -7.08 18.13 -0.94
N ARG A 403 -6.04 18.60 -1.66
CA ARG A 403 -6.15 19.36 -2.91
C ARG A 403 -5.96 18.48 -4.14
N GLY A 404 -5.62 17.19 -3.96
CA GLY A 404 -5.29 16.23 -5.00
C GLY A 404 -3.86 16.38 -5.54
N SER A 405 -2.95 16.94 -4.73
CA SER A 405 -1.51 16.90 -5.01
C SER A 405 -0.96 15.54 -4.59
N VAL A 406 -0.22 14.87 -5.48
CA VAL A 406 0.31 13.53 -5.22
C VAL A 406 1.68 13.58 -4.57
N TYR A 407 1.89 12.71 -3.59
CA TYR A 407 3.10 12.50 -2.82
C TYR A 407 3.54 11.04 -2.90
N VAL A 408 4.84 10.80 -2.85
CA VAL A 408 5.46 9.48 -2.94
C VAL A 408 6.43 9.31 -1.78
N ALA A 409 6.37 8.18 -1.08
CA ALA A 409 7.32 7.81 -0.03
C ALA A 409 8.45 6.95 -0.60
N ASP A 410 9.69 7.31 -0.26
CA ASP A 410 10.88 6.48 -0.46
C ASP A 410 11.24 5.76 0.83
N TYR A 411 10.98 4.45 0.86
CA TYR A 411 11.29 3.57 1.99
C TYR A 411 12.78 3.57 2.34
N GLY A 412 13.66 3.63 1.34
CA GLY A 412 15.11 3.52 1.56
C GLY A 412 15.72 4.75 2.24
N SER A 413 15.08 5.91 2.16
CA SER A 413 15.57 7.15 2.77
C SER A 413 14.62 7.82 3.74
N ASN A 414 13.42 7.28 3.93
CA ASN A 414 12.37 7.86 4.76
C ASN A 414 12.07 9.30 4.37
N LEU A 415 11.94 9.52 3.06
CA LEU A 415 11.60 10.79 2.45
C LEU A 415 10.20 10.70 1.85
N VAL A 416 9.38 11.73 2.05
CA VAL A 416 8.17 11.93 1.25
C VAL A 416 8.40 13.08 0.28
N GLN A 417 8.10 12.86 -1.00
CA GLN A 417 8.33 13.81 -2.08
C GLN A 417 7.02 14.10 -2.83
N GLY A 418 6.65 15.39 -2.93
CA GLY A 418 5.51 15.83 -3.76
C GLY A 418 5.86 15.86 -5.25
N TYR A 419 5.02 15.27 -6.11
CA TYR A 419 5.28 15.08 -7.55
C TYR A 419 4.30 15.84 -8.47
N PHE A 420 3.00 15.89 -8.15
CA PHE A 420 1.96 16.42 -9.05
C PHE A 420 1.08 17.48 -8.36
N LYS A 421 1.64 18.65 -8.06
CA LYS A 421 0.97 19.67 -7.21
C LYS A 421 -0.03 20.58 -7.92
N SER A 422 -1.08 20.95 -7.19
CA SER A 422 -2.02 22.02 -7.55
C SER A 422 -1.57 23.40 -7.05
N GLY A 423 -0.63 24.07 -7.74
CA GLY A 423 -0.15 25.39 -7.29
C GLY A 423 0.83 26.12 -8.20
N LYS A 424 1.15 27.39 -7.85
CA LYS A 424 2.26 28.15 -8.44
C LYS A 424 3.59 27.61 -7.90
N PRO A 425 4.63 27.46 -8.74
CA PRO A 425 5.90 26.94 -8.28
C PRO A 425 6.70 27.95 -7.39
N GLY A 426 7.24 27.57 -6.21
CA GLY A 426 8.49 28.08 -5.57
C GLY A 426 9.70 27.10 -5.54
N VAL A 427 10.85 27.53 -6.09
CA VAL A 427 11.99 26.68 -6.49
C VAL A 427 12.72 26.01 -5.31
N HIS A 428 12.90 24.68 -5.35
CA HIS A 428 13.75 23.93 -4.41
C HIS A 428 14.73 23.02 -5.15
N LYS A 429 16.02 23.10 -4.80
CA LYS A 429 17.08 22.28 -5.41
C LYS A 429 17.42 21.12 -4.46
N ILE A 430 17.12 19.89 -4.87
CA ILE A 430 17.52 18.70 -4.12
C ILE A 430 18.91 18.28 -4.61
N SER A 431 19.90 18.38 -3.73
CA SER A 431 21.25 17.84 -3.96
C SER A 431 21.48 16.62 -3.06
N LYS A 432 21.89 15.50 -3.67
CA LYS A 432 22.34 14.30 -2.94
C LYS A 432 23.62 14.66 -2.17
N LEU A 433 23.58 14.63 -0.84
CA LEU A 433 24.65 15.18 -0.01
C LEU A 433 25.68 14.14 0.48
N SER A 434 25.89 13.05 -0.25
CA SER A 434 26.80 11.93 0.08
C SER A 434 26.27 10.88 1.07
N CYS A 435 26.87 9.69 1.02
CA CYS A 435 26.54 8.55 1.88
C CYS A 435 27.46 8.56 3.13
N PHE A 436 26.95 7.98 4.22
CA PHE A 436 27.63 7.57 5.47
C PHE A 436 27.49 8.49 6.69
N ASP A 437 26.62 8.05 7.61
CA ASP A 437 26.94 7.91 9.03
C ASP A 437 27.00 6.40 9.34
N ASP A 438 28.17 5.91 9.73
CA ASP A 438 28.49 4.48 9.93
C ASP A 438 27.68 3.82 11.08
N LYS A 439 26.84 4.59 11.78
CA LYS A 439 26.04 4.08 12.90
C LYS A 439 24.56 3.88 12.57
N THR A 440 24.04 4.50 11.52
CA THR A 440 22.59 4.60 11.30
C THR A 440 22.09 4.10 9.94
N PHE A 441 22.98 3.80 8.98
CA PHE A 441 22.62 3.32 7.64
C PHE A 441 21.56 4.19 6.90
N LYS A 442 21.45 5.50 7.21
CA LYS A 442 20.51 6.42 6.56
C LYS A 442 21.15 7.19 5.39
N VAL A 443 20.40 7.37 4.30
CA VAL A 443 20.77 8.29 3.20
C VAL A 443 20.29 9.70 3.54
N LYS A 444 21.20 10.67 3.72
CA LYS A 444 20.84 12.07 3.95
C LYS A 444 20.69 12.83 2.62
N TYR A 445 19.54 13.48 2.42
CA TYR A 445 19.34 14.48 1.38
C TYR A 445 19.47 15.88 1.99
N SER A 446 20.13 16.81 1.28
CA SER A 446 20.05 18.23 1.62
C SER A 446 19.03 18.90 0.71
N ILE A 447 18.07 19.59 1.30
CA ILE A 447 17.16 20.47 0.57
C ILE A 447 17.74 21.88 0.71
N GLN A 448 18.22 22.47 -0.38
CA GLN A 448 18.52 23.90 -0.38
C GLN A 448 17.25 24.67 -0.78
N ILE A 449 16.84 25.57 0.10
CA ILE A 449 15.77 26.55 -0.10
C ILE A 449 16.47 27.79 -0.65
N ASP A 450 16.17 28.18 -1.89
CA ASP A 450 16.60 29.48 -2.44
C ASP A 450 15.70 30.61 -1.96
#